data_AF-A0AA38R8S1-F1
#
_entry.id   AF-A0AA38R8S1-F1
#
_cell.length_a   1.000
_cell.length_b   1.000
_cell.length_c   1.000
_cell.angle_alpha   90.00
_cell.angle_beta   90.00
_cell.angle_gamma   90.00
#
_symmetry.space_group_name_H-M   'P 1'
#
loop_
_entity.id
_entity.type
_entity.pdbx_description
1 polymer ?
#
loop_
_entity_poly.entity_id
_entity_poly.type
_entity_poly.pdbx_seq_one_letter_code
_entity_poly.pdbx_strand_id
1 'polypeptide(L)'
;MPPKEFERSLALGLVRPDAALFFADHCEEIYRSWVTLLHKTALPCDGTCMDRRVQAAFEAVDDAIAGDESGPLLSRLAHAWLPQMLASLREIIRRNRRDGAVFSTVGRGDATIALNIYLRTQRRASILAGRSLLLLVTYSDKTETLIRNTYITNETLKTIAQEIQRACPAELIYAAAELEEAGRLEVNSGTAYDVRPIKDALMKFALGLDASRVLQDFTALN
;
A
#
# COMPACT_ATOMS: atom_id res chain seq x y z
N MET A 1 32.01 -6.72 -0.96
CA MET A 1 30.84 -6.77 -1.86
C MET A 1 30.60 -5.35 -2.35
N PRO A 2 30.59 -5.08 -3.67
CA PRO A 2 30.27 -3.76 -4.19
C PRO A 2 28.85 -3.34 -3.74
N PRO A 3 28.59 -2.04 -3.48
CA PRO A 3 27.33 -1.58 -2.89
C PRO A 3 26.07 -2.08 -3.60
N LYS A 4 26.12 -2.16 -4.94
CA LYS A 4 25.02 -2.63 -5.79
C LYS A 4 24.70 -4.13 -5.64
N GLU A 5 25.69 -4.98 -5.37
CA GLU A 5 25.45 -6.41 -5.19
C GLU A 5 24.76 -6.71 -3.85
N PHE A 6 25.11 -5.94 -2.81
CA PHE A 6 24.46 -6.04 -1.51
C PHE A 6 22.98 -5.65 -1.58
N GLU A 7 22.67 -4.50 -2.20
CA GLU A 7 21.30 -4.01 -2.40
C GLU A 7 20.44 -4.99 -3.22
N ARG A 8 21.02 -5.60 -4.25
CA ARG A 8 20.35 -6.62 -5.07
C ARG A 8 20.08 -7.91 -4.32
N SER A 9 21.06 -8.43 -3.57
CA SER A 9 20.88 -9.62 -2.73
C SER A 9 19.80 -9.40 -1.67
N LEU A 10 19.81 -8.21 -1.06
CA LEU A 10 18.79 -7.81 -0.11
C LEU A 10 17.41 -7.70 -0.77
N ALA A 11 17.29 -7.06 -1.94
CA ALA A 11 16.04 -6.95 -2.69
C ALA A 11 15.41 -8.32 -3.00
N LEU A 12 16.22 -9.29 -3.46
CA LEU A 12 15.76 -10.66 -3.72
C LEU A 12 15.29 -11.38 -2.46
N GLY A 13 15.90 -11.09 -1.31
CA GLY A 13 15.51 -11.66 -0.02
C GLY A 13 14.28 -11.02 0.62
N LEU A 14 13.77 -9.90 0.08
CA LEU A 14 12.60 -9.18 0.60
C LEU A 14 11.30 -9.67 0.00
N VAL A 15 11.29 -10.05 -1.28
CA VAL A 15 10.13 -10.64 -1.94
C VAL A 15 10.01 -12.10 -1.54
N ARG A 16 8.79 -12.55 -1.26
CA ARG A 16 8.54 -13.97 -0.98
C ARG A 16 8.88 -14.83 -2.21
N PRO A 17 9.48 -16.03 -2.04
CA PRO A 17 9.79 -16.92 -3.17
C PRO A 17 8.53 -17.45 -3.86
N ASP A 18 7.41 -17.53 -3.15
CA ASP A 18 6.09 -17.97 -3.62
C ASP A 18 5.15 -16.79 -3.92
N ALA A 19 5.68 -15.57 -4.09
CA ALA A 19 4.89 -14.33 -4.16
C ALA A 19 3.70 -14.38 -5.14
N ALA A 20 3.88 -14.94 -6.33
CA ALA A 20 2.81 -15.04 -7.32
C ALA A 20 1.71 -16.05 -6.93
N LEU A 21 2.09 -17.23 -6.43
CA LEU A 21 1.13 -18.23 -5.91
C LEU A 21 0.38 -17.66 -4.71
N PHE A 22 1.12 -17.08 -3.75
CA PHE A 22 0.54 -16.47 -2.56
C PHE A 22 -0.46 -15.37 -2.92
N PHE A 23 -0.11 -14.48 -3.86
CA PHE A 23 -1.00 -13.42 -4.29
C PHE A 23 -2.24 -13.98 -5.01
N ALA A 24 -2.09 -14.99 -5.86
CA ALA A 24 -3.22 -15.61 -6.54
C ALA A 24 -4.18 -16.29 -5.56
N ASP A 25 -3.64 -17.06 -4.61
CA ASP A 25 -4.41 -17.76 -3.58
C ASP A 25 -5.20 -16.80 -2.68
N HIS A 26 -4.63 -15.63 -2.39
CA HIS A 26 -5.24 -14.62 -1.51
C HIS A 26 -5.88 -13.46 -2.28
N CYS A 27 -5.99 -13.52 -3.61
CA CYS A 27 -6.39 -12.38 -4.44
C CYS A 27 -7.75 -11.79 -4.03
N GLU A 28 -8.75 -12.65 -3.79
CA GLU A 28 -10.08 -12.25 -3.35
C GLU A 28 -10.08 -11.64 -1.95
N GLU A 29 -9.27 -12.17 -1.04
CA GLU A 29 -9.15 -11.65 0.33
C GLU A 29 -8.44 -10.29 0.35
N ILE A 30 -7.36 -10.16 -0.43
CA ILE A 30 -6.63 -8.90 -0.63
C ILE A 30 -7.58 -7.84 -1.19
N TYR A 31 -8.34 -8.19 -2.23
CA TYR A 31 -9.31 -7.28 -2.84
C TYR A 31 -10.37 -6.83 -1.85
N ARG A 32 -11.02 -7.78 -1.18
CA ARG A 32 -12.08 -7.50 -0.20
C ARG A 32 -11.56 -6.64 0.95
N SER A 33 -10.38 -6.95 1.46
CA SER A 33 -9.71 -6.18 2.51
C SER A 33 -9.39 -4.76 2.04
N TRP A 34 -8.89 -4.63 0.81
CA TRP A 34 -8.59 -3.35 0.20
C TRP A 34 -9.83 -2.48 0.00
N VAL A 35 -10.90 -3.01 -0.59
CA VAL A 35 -12.19 -2.32 -0.76
C VAL A 35 -12.79 -1.92 0.58
N THR A 36 -12.75 -2.82 1.57
CA THR A 36 -13.25 -2.54 2.93
C THR A 36 -12.48 -1.39 3.57
N LEU A 37 -11.15 -1.40 3.44
CA LEU A 37 -10.29 -0.32 3.93
C LEU A 37 -10.61 1.00 3.23
N LEU A 38 -10.74 1.00 1.90
CA LEU A 38 -11.07 2.21 1.13
C LEU A 38 -12.44 2.79 1.51
N HIS A 39 -13.47 1.95 1.64
CA HIS A 39 -14.81 2.40 2.06
C HIS A 39 -14.78 3.08 3.44
N LYS A 40 -14.11 2.45 4.41
CA LYS A 40 -14.05 2.97 5.78
C LYS A 40 -13.18 4.23 5.89
N THR A 41 -12.25 4.44 4.94
CA THR A 41 -11.25 5.51 5.01
C THR A 41 -11.47 6.62 3.98
N ALA A 42 -12.59 6.60 3.26
CA ALA A 42 -12.96 7.64 2.31
C ALA A 42 -13.10 9.00 3.01
N LEU A 43 -12.20 9.93 2.69
CA LEU A 43 -12.23 11.28 3.26
C LEU A 43 -13.19 12.17 2.46
N PRO A 44 -13.97 13.03 3.13
CA PRO A 44 -14.87 13.94 2.44
C PRO A 44 -14.11 14.98 1.61
N CYS A 45 -14.56 15.18 0.38
CA CYS A 45 -13.97 16.16 -0.56
C CYS A 45 -14.29 17.62 -0.18
N ASP A 46 -15.39 17.80 0.53
CA ASP A 46 -16.07 19.06 0.85
C ASP A 46 -16.07 19.40 2.35
N GLY A 47 -15.53 18.49 3.17
CA GLY A 47 -15.58 18.58 4.63
C GLY A 47 -14.42 19.37 5.24
N THR A 48 -14.61 19.83 6.47
CA THR A 48 -13.51 20.43 7.24
C THR A 48 -12.62 19.32 7.84
N CYS A 49 -11.39 19.63 8.24
CA CYS A 49 -10.52 18.69 8.94
C CYS A 49 -11.04 18.28 10.34
N MET A 50 -12.09 18.96 10.83
CA MET A 50 -12.79 18.65 12.09
C MET A 50 -14.06 17.83 11.85
N ASP A 51 -14.32 17.42 10.61
CA ASP A 51 -15.46 16.59 10.25
C ASP A 51 -15.34 15.22 10.95
N ARG A 52 -16.45 14.75 11.56
CA ARG A 52 -16.50 13.44 12.22
C ARG A 52 -16.15 12.30 11.27
N ARG A 53 -16.39 12.46 9.96
CA ARG A 53 -16.00 11.50 8.91
C ARG A 53 -14.48 11.36 8.80
N VAL A 54 -13.73 12.45 8.99
CA VAL A 54 -12.26 12.41 9.05
C VAL A 54 -11.83 11.62 10.27
N GLN A 55 -12.39 11.89 11.45
CA GLN A 55 -12.07 11.14 12.66
C GLN A 55 -12.40 9.65 12.51
N ALA A 56 -13.59 9.31 12.02
CA ALA A 56 -14.01 7.93 11.79
C ALA A 56 -13.09 7.18 10.81
N ALA A 57 -12.57 7.85 9.78
CA ALA A 57 -11.61 7.26 8.86
C ALA A 57 -10.27 6.92 9.54
N PHE A 58 -9.79 7.75 10.47
CA PHE A 58 -8.58 7.44 11.26
C PHE A 58 -8.83 6.32 12.28
N GLU A 59 -9.96 6.33 12.97
CA GLU A 59 -10.36 5.26 13.88
C GLU A 59 -10.45 3.91 13.13
N ALA A 60 -11.01 3.89 11.92
CA ALA A 60 -11.07 2.67 11.11
C ALA A 60 -9.69 2.13 10.69
N VAL A 61 -8.71 3.01 10.46
CA VAL A 61 -7.32 2.57 10.21
C VAL A 61 -6.67 2.05 11.48
N ASP A 62 -6.87 2.74 12.60
CA ASP A 62 -6.32 2.31 13.89
C ASP A 62 -6.91 0.95 14.33
N ASP A 63 -8.21 0.73 14.12
CA ASP A 63 -8.87 -0.57 14.35
C ASP A 63 -8.34 -1.65 13.41
N ALA A 64 -8.12 -1.33 12.13
CA ALA A 64 -7.53 -2.25 11.17
C ALA A 64 -6.08 -2.63 11.53
N ILE A 65 -5.33 -1.71 12.14
CA ILE A 65 -3.96 -1.93 12.63
C ILE A 65 -3.97 -2.75 13.93
N ALA A 66 -4.85 -2.42 14.86
CA ALA A 66 -4.89 -2.97 16.22
C ALA A 66 -5.64 -4.32 16.34
N GLY A 67 -6.55 -4.61 15.41
CA GLY A 67 -7.48 -5.71 15.54
C GLY A 67 -6.88 -7.11 15.36
N ASP A 68 -7.18 -7.99 16.34
CA ASP A 68 -7.01 -9.46 16.23
C ASP A 68 -7.94 -10.07 15.15
N GLU A 69 -9.07 -9.44 14.84
CA GLU A 69 -10.10 -9.93 13.89
C GLU A 69 -9.83 -9.56 12.41
N SER A 70 -8.99 -8.56 12.18
CA SER A 70 -8.73 -7.97 10.86
C SER A 70 -7.86 -8.85 9.95
N GLY A 71 -7.20 -9.85 10.52
CA GLY A 71 -6.20 -10.67 9.83
C GLY A 71 -4.91 -9.89 9.52
N PRO A 72 -3.77 -10.58 9.37
CA PRO A 72 -2.47 -9.94 9.15
C PRO A 72 -2.41 -9.12 7.85
N LEU A 73 -3.23 -9.45 6.85
CA LEU A 73 -3.29 -8.74 5.57
C LEU A 73 -3.90 -7.34 5.71
N LEU A 74 -5.04 -7.19 6.40
CA LEU A 74 -5.69 -5.89 6.55
C LEU A 74 -4.82 -4.93 7.39
N SER A 75 -4.15 -5.43 8.44
CA SER A 75 -3.21 -4.64 9.25
C SER A 75 -2.04 -4.13 8.41
N ARG A 76 -1.45 -4.98 7.55
CA ARG A 76 -0.39 -4.57 6.61
C ARG A 76 -0.86 -3.52 5.61
N LEU A 77 -2.06 -3.70 5.04
CA LEU A 77 -2.64 -2.73 4.11
C LEU A 77 -2.97 -1.40 4.80
N ALA A 78 -3.49 -1.43 6.02
CA ALA A 78 -3.79 -0.25 6.81
C ALA A 78 -2.52 0.55 7.14
N HIS A 79 -1.44 -0.14 7.54
CA HIS A 79 -0.13 0.47 7.73
C HIS A 79 0.41 1.12 6.45
N ALA A 80 0.27 0.44 5.31
CA ALA A 80 0.71 0.93 4.01
C ALA A 80 -0.11 2.13 3.50
N TRP A 81 -1.40 2.16 3.78
CA TRP A 81 -2.36 3.18 3.34
C TRP A 81 -2.26 4.49 4.11
N LEU A 82 -1.98 4.41 5.41
CA LEU A 82 -2.01 5.55 6.32
C LEU A 82 -1.15 6.77 5.90
N PRO A 83 0.05 6.63 5.31
CA PRO A 83 0.77 7.76 4.71
C PRO A 83 -0.03 8.54 3.68
N GLN A 84 -0.80 7.84 2.85
CA GLN A 84 -1.62 8.44 1.80
C GLN A 84 -2.81 9.17 2.41
N MET A 85 -3.47 8.58 3.39
CA MET A 85 -4.56 9.23 4.12
C MET A 85 -4.08 10.50 4.85
N LEU A 86 -2.90 10.45 5.47
CA LEU A 86 -2.29 11.61 6.12
C LEU A 86 -1.86 12.70 5.13
N ALA A 87 -1.43 12.33 3.92
CA ALA A 87 -1.15 13.28 2.84
C ALA A 87 -2.43 13.99 2.38
N SER A 88 -3.53 13.26 2.22
CA SER A 88 -4.84 13.81 1.89
C SER A 88 -5.36 14.76 2.98
N LEU A 89 -5.27 14.37 4.26
CA LEU A 89 -5.65 15.24 5.38
C LEU A 89 -4.82 16.54 5.41
N ARG A 90 -3.51 16.46 5.15
CA ARG A 90 -2.66 17.66 5.07
C ARG A 90 -3.14 18.62 4.00
N GLU A 91 -3.62 18.11 2.86
CA GLU A 91 -4.15 18.97 1.80
C GLU A 91 -5.50 19.60 2.18
N ILE A 92 -6.38 18.85 2.85
CA ILE A 92 -7.63 19.39 3.42
C ILE A 92 -7.31 20.52 4.41
N ILE A 93 -6.38 20.30 5.35
CA ILE A 93 -5.96 21.33 6.32
C ILE A 93 -5.39 22.57 5.61
N ARG A 94 -4.60 22.39 4.54
CA ARG A 94 -4.08 23.53 3.76
C ARG A 94 -5.17 24.31 3.04
N ARG A 95 -6.21 23.66 2.54
CA ARG A 95 -7.38 24.33 1.96
C ARG A 95 -8.13 25.11 3.03
N ASN A 96 -8.49 24.46 4.14
CA ASN A 96 -9.18 25.11 5.25
C ASN A 96 -8.43 26.32 5.82
N ARG A 97 -7.09 26.29 5.84
CA ARG A 97 -6.27 27.45 6.24
C ARG A 97 -6.32 28.59 5.23
N ARG A 98 -6.30 28.29 3.93
CA ARG A 98 -6.48 29.30 2.87
C ARG A 98 -7.84 29.98 2.98
N ASP A 99 -8.85 29.20 3.36
CA ASP A 99 -10.23 29.66 3.49
C ASP A 99 -10.53 30.30 4.87
N GLY A 100 -9.51 30.45 5.73
CA GLY A 100 -9.63 31.08 7.05
C GLY A 100 -10.36 30.24 8.12
N ALA A 101 -10.68 28.98 7.82
CA ALA A 101 -11.45 28.10 8.68
C ALA A 101 -10.64 27.44 9.83
N VAL A 102 -9.30 27.56 9.84
CA VAL A 102 -8.43 26.97 10.87
C VAL A 102 -7.27 27.91 11.23
N PHE A 103 -7.18 28.29 12.51
CA PHE A 103 -6.04 29.03 13.08
C PHE A 103 -5.02 28.07 13.73
N SER A 104 -3.73 28.40 13.65
CA SER A 104 -2.67 27.62 14.29
C SER A 104 -2.66 27.82 15.81
N THR A 105 -2.70 26.73 16.57
CA THR A 105 -2.52 26.72 18.03
C THR A 105 -1.08 26.33 18.40
N VAL A 106 -0.49 27.08 19.34
CA VAL A 106 0.86 26.86 19.89
C VAL A 106 0.81 25.73 20.92
N GLY A 107 1.76 24.79 20.90
CA GLY A 107 1.92 23.77 21.96
C GLY A 107 1.95 22.28 21.53
N ARG A 108 1.82 21.96 20.24
CA ARG A 108 1.80 20.55 19.74
C ARG A 108 3.18 19.87 19.60
N GLY A 109 4.23 20.33 20.28
CA GLY A 109 5.62 19.88 20.05
C GLY A 109 5.82 18.37 20.07
N ASP A 110 5.51 17.73 21.19
CA ASP A 110 5.82 16.30 21.41
C ASP A 110 4.92 15.36 20.62
N ALA A 111 3.61 15.66 20.55
CA ALA A 111 2.68 14.91 19.69
C ALA A 111 3.05 15.04 18.20
N THR A 112 3.56 16.20 17.79
CA THR A 112 4.06 16.41 16.42
C THR A 112 5.34 15.61 16.18
N ILE A 113 6.23 15.52 17.17
CA ILE A 113 7.45 14.70 17.07
C ILE A 113 7.10 13.21 16.94
N ALA A 114 6.22 12.69 17.81
CA ALA A 114 5.76 11.30 17.74
C ALA A 114 5.08 10.98 16.40
N LEU A 115 4.17 11.86 15.95
CA LEU A 115 3.53 11.74 14.64
C LEU A 115 4.54 11.79 13.50
N ASN A 116 5.57 12.64 13.59
CA ASN A 116 6.61 12.74 12.57
C ASN A 116 7.48 11.48 12.51
N ILE A 117 7.82 10.87 13.66
CA ILE A 117 8.55 9.60 13.70
C ILE A 117 7.71 8.50 13.08
N TYR A 118 6.44 8.41 13.48
CA TYR A 118 5.49 7.44 12.93
C TYR A 118 5.35 7.58 11.40
N LEU A 119 5.13 8.81 10.93
CA LEU A 119 5.05 9.13 9.51
C LEU A 119 6.32 8.78 8.74
N ARG A 120 7.50 8.95 9.34
CA ARG A 120 8.77 8.56 8.70
C ARG A 120 8.85 7.05 8.50
N THR A 121 8.46 6.27 9.50
CA THR A 121 8.45 4.80 9.40
C THR A 121 7.47 4.34 8.31
N GLN A 122 6.27 4.89 8.28
CA GLN A 122 5.27 4.50 7.28
C GLN A 122 5.62 4.99 5.87
N ARG A 123 6.23 6.18 5.74
CA ARG A 123 6.75 6.66 4.44
C ARG A 123 7.79 5.72 3.84
N ARG A 124 8.60 5.06 4.68
CA ARG A 124 9.60 4.08 4.21
C ARG A 124 8.95 2.82 3.65
N ALA A 125 7.82 2.38 4.22
CA ALA A 125 7.01 1.32 3.65
C ALA A 125 6.48 1.69 2.25
N SER A 126 5.96 2.91 2.09
CA SER A 126 5.49 3.40 0.77
C SER A 126 6.62 3.50 -0.26
N ILE A 127 7.85 3.86 0.15
CA ILE A 127 9.01 3.86 -0.75
C ILE A 127 9.28 2.45 -1.30
N LEU A 128 9.20 1.43 -0.45
CA LEU A 128 9.43 0.03 -0.82
C LEU A 128 8.28 -0.57 -1.63
N ALA A 129 7.04 -0.19 -1.36
CA ALA A 129 5.87 -0.60 -2.12
C ALA A 129 5.97 -0.20 -3.60
N GLY A 130 6.63 0.92 -3.89
CA GLY A 130 6.89 1.35 -5.25
C GLY A 130 5.60 1.77 -5.97
N ARG A 131 5.21 1.03 -7.02
CA ARG A 131 4.09 1.38 -7.89
C ARG A 131 2.72 0.93 -7.36
N SER A 132 2.68 -0.01 -6.41
CA SER A 132 1.43 -0.49 -5.82
C SER A 132 1.63 -0.82 -4.34
N LEU A 133 0.71 -0.36 -3.50
CA LEU A 133 0.69 -0.70 -2.07
C LEU A 133 0.41 -2.18 -1.84
N LEU A 134 -0.32 -2.83 -2.77
CA LEU A 134 -0.63 -4.25 -2.69
C LEU A 134 0.61 -5.14 -2.89
N LEU A 135 1.70 -4.63 -3.46
CA LEU A 135 2.97 -5.38 -3.51
C LEU A 135 3.54 -5.68 -2.12
N LEU A 136 3.26 -4.84 -1.11
CA LEU A 136 3.69 -5.09 0.27
C LEU A 136 3.11 -6.38 0.84
N VAL A 137 1.99 -6.87 0.32
CA VAL A 137 1.41 -8.16 0.72
C VAL A 137 2.32 -9.33 0.34
N THR A 138 3.10 -9.18 -0.74
CA THR A 138 4.03 -10.21 -1.22
C THR A 138 5.43 -10.12 -0.60
N TYR A 139 5.63 -9.14 0.27
CA TYR A 139 6.91 -8.90 0.92
C TYR A 139 7.01 -9.74 2.21
N SER A 140 8.19 -10.30 2.44
CA SER A 140 8.52 -11.10 3.63
C SER A 140 8.66 -10.24 4.88
N ASP A 141 8.65 -10.86 6.05
CA ASP A 141 8.81 -10.21 7.36
C ASP A 141 10.15 -9.45 7.50
N LYS A 142 11.16 -9.84 6.70
CA LYS A 142 12.44 -9.12 6.59
C LYS A 142 12.25 -7.66 6.16
N THR A 143 11.19 -7.38 5.41
CA THR A 143 10.82 -6.04 4.98
C THR A 143 10.47 -5.14 6.15
N GLU A 144 9.78 -5.66 7.15
CA GLU A 144 9.39 -4.86 8.32
C GLU A 144 10.63 -4.48 9.15
N THR A 145 11.58 -5.41 9.26
CA THR A 145 12.89 -5.15 9.87
C THR A 145 13.65 -4.05 9.11
N LEU A 146 13.61 -4.09 7.77
CA LEU A 146 14.26 -3.10 6.91
C LEU A 146 13.62 -1.71 7.02
N ILE A 147 12.29 -1.65 7.02
CA ILE A 147 11.51 -0.41 7.16
C ILE A 147 11.83 0.27 8.49
N ARG A 148 11.94 -0.51 9.57
CA ARG A 148 12.24 0.00 10.92
C ARG A 148 13.71 0.39 11.12
N ASN A 149 14.63 -0.08 10.28
CA ASN A 149 16.06 0.18 10.42
C ASN A 149 16.44 1.62 10.02
N THR A 150 16.54 2.51 11.01
CA THR A 150 16.85 3.94 10.82
C THR A 150 18.23 4.23 10.24
N TYR A 151 19.17 3.27 10.28
CA TYR A 151 20.50 3.42 9.67
C TYR A 151 20.47 3.35 8.14
N ILE A 152 19.43 2.77 7.56
CA ILE A 152 19.25 2.71 6.11
C ILE A 152 18.65 4.04 5.64
N THR A 153 19.31 4.71 4.70
CA THR A 153 18.81 5.99 4.18
C THR A 153 17.61 5.79 3.26
N ASN A 154 16.80 6.84 3.08
CA ASN A 154 15.70 6.80 2.10
C ASN A 154 16.21 6.59 0.66
N GLU A 155 17.43 7.05 0.33
CA GLU A 155 18.01 6.82 -1.00
C GLU A 155 18.38 5.35 -1.18
N THR A 156 18.99 4.71 -0.17
CA THR A 156 19.24 3.26 -0.18
C THR A 156 17.94 2.47 -0.30
N LEU A 157 16.88 2.87 0.42
CA LEU A 157 15.55 2.24 0.28
C LEU A 157 14.97 2.39 -1.11
N LYS A 158 15.14 3.54 -1.78
CA LYS A 158 14.72 3.73 -3.17
C LYS A 158 15.50 2.81 -4.11
N THR A 159 16.81 2.67 -3.93
CA THR A 159 17.62 1.74 -4.72
C THR A 159 17.14 0.30 -4.54
N ILE A 160 16.88 -0.12 -3.30
CA ILE A 160 16.32 -1.44 -3.00
C ILE A 160 14.95 -1.61 -3.67
N ALA A 161 14.06 -0.62 -3.57
CA ALA A 161 12.75 -0.67 -4.22
C ALA A 161 12.85 -0.78 -5.74
N GLN A 162 13.81 -0.11 -6.37
CA GLN A 162 14.09 -0.23 -7.81
C GLN A 162 14.60 -1.62 -8.17
N GLU A 163 15.48 -2.20 -7.36
CA GLU A 163 15.96 -3.57 -7.56
C GLU A 163 14.85 -4.60 -7.36
N ILE A 164 13.95 -4.40 -6.37
CA ILE A 164 12.75 -5.21 -6.22
C ILE A 164 11.89 -5.12 -7.47
N GLN A 165 11.60 -3.91 -7.98
CA GLN A 165 10.80 -3.74 -9.20
C GLN A 165 11.45 -4.38 -10.44
N ARG A 166 12.78 -4.44 -10.52
CA ARG A 166 13.50 -5.10 -11.61
C ARG A 166 13.46 -6.62 -11.51
N ALA A 167 13.48 -7.14 -10.28
CA ALA A 167 13.50 -8.59 -10.03
C ALA A 167 12.10 -9.20 -9.91
N CYS A 168 11.10 -8.40 -9.56
CA CYS A 168 9.72 -8.82 -9.40
C CYS A 168 9.10 -9.07 -10.78
N PRO A 169 8.35 -10.16 -10.96
CA PRO A 169 7.63 -10.42 -12.21
C PRO A 169 6.70 -9.28 -12.59
N ALA A 170 6.68 -8.91 -13.88
CA ALA A 170 5.85 -7.84 -14.39
C ALA A 170 4.36 -8.13 -14.18
N GLU A 171 3.98 -9.40 -14.26
CA GLU A 171 2.64 -9.93 -14.04
C GLU A 171 2.17 -9.65 -12.61
N LEU A 172 3.05 -9.80 -11.61
CA LEU A 172 2.71 -9.53 -10.22
C LEU A 172 2.56 -8.04 -9.96
N ILE A 173 3.44 -7.22 -10.54
CA ILE A 173 3.33 -5.75 -10.46
C ILE A 173 2.03 -5.27 -11.10
N TYR A 174 1.69 -5.81 -12.28
CA TYR A 174 0.47 -5.47 -13.00
C TYR A 174 -0.77 -5.89 -12.21
N ALA A 175 -0.85 -7.14 -11.78
CA ALA A 175 -1.97 -7.64 -11.00
C ALA A 175 -2.20 -6.84 -9.71
N ALA A 176 -1.13 -6.48 -9.00
CA ALA A 176 -1.22 -5.64 -7.81
C ALA A 176 -1.75 -4.23 -8.13
N ALA A 177 -1.26 -3.60 -9.20
CA ALA A 177 -1.74 -2.28 -9.62
C ALA A 177 -3.20 -2.29 -10.09
N GLU A 178 -3.58 -3.31 -10.88
CA GLU A 178 -4.93 -3.49 -11.39
C GLU A 178 -5.93 -3.72 -10.26
N LEU A 179 -5.59 -4.59 -9.30
CA LEU A 179 -6.42 -4.88 -8.14
C LEU A 179 -6.58 -3.64 -7.23
N GLU A 180 -5.53 -2.83 -7.11
CA GLU A 180 -5.54 -1.58 -6.36
C GLU A 180 -6.51 -0.56 -6.99
N GLU A 181 -6.46 -0.42 -8.32
CA GLU A 181 -7.32 0.50 -9.07
C GLU A 181 -8.78 0.01 -9.13
N ALA A 182 -8.99 -1.28 -9.35
CA ALA A 182 -10.30 -1.91 -9.29
C ALA A 182 -11.00 -1.63 -7.95
N GLY A 183 -10.26 -1.64 -6.83
CA GLY A 183 -10.82 -1.33 -5.52
C GLY A 183 -11.25 0.14 -5.40
N ARG A 184 -10.48 1.08 -5.99
CA ARG A 184 -10.86 2.50 -6.04
C ARG A 184 -12.09 2.72 -6.90
N LEU A 185 -12.16 2.06 -8.05
CA LEU A 185 -13.29 2.15 -8.97
C LEU A 185 -14.57 1.59 -8.34
N GLU A 186 -14.50 0.47 -7.61
CA GLU A 186 -15.65 -0.08 -6.90
C GLU A 186 -16.18 0.91 -5.86
N VAL A 187 -15.31 1.50 -5.03
CA VAL A 187 -15.72 2.50 -4.01
C VAL A 187 -16.38 3.72 -4.65
N ASN A 188 -15.94 4.13 -5.84
CA ASN A 188 -16.48 5.29 -6.54
C ASN A 188 -17.77 5.00 -7.32
N SER A 189 -17.90 3.81 -7.90
CA SER A 189 -19.00 3.44 -8.80
C SER A 189 -20.07 2.56 -8.15
N GLY A 190 -19.76 1.96 -7.00
CA GLY A 190 -20.58 0.94 -6.33
C GLY A 190 -20.65 -0.39 -7.09
N THR A 191 -19.88 -0.57 -8.17
CA THR A 191 -19.92 -1.78 -8.99
C THR A 191 -18.78 -2.71 -8.60
N ALA A 192 -19.12 -3.92 -8.20
CA ALA A 192 -18.14 -4.92 -7.80
C ALA A 192 -17.25 -5.35 -8.96
N TYR A 193 -15.93 -5.43 -8.72
CA TYR A 193 -14.98 -5.93 -9.73
C TYR A 193 -14.84 -7.45 -9.65
N ASP A 194 -14.87 -8.11 -10.80
CA ASP A 194 -14.58 -9.54 -10.88
C ASP A 194 -13.07 -9.78 -10.87
N VAL A 195 -12.54 -10.26 -9.75
CA VAL A 195 -11.10 -10.53 -9.58
C VAL A 195 -10.63 -11.85 -10.22
N ARG A 196 -11.55 -12.72 -10.67
CA ARG A 196 -11.21 -14.04 -11.24
C ARG A 196 -10.22 -13.96 -12.40
N PRO A 197 -10.32 -13.01 -13.35
CA PRO A 197 -9.36 -12.92 -14.45
C PRO A 197 -7.93 -12.63 -13.96
N ILE A 198 -7.77 -11.75 -12.96
CA ILE A 198 -6.47 -11.44 -12.36
C ILE A 198 -5.90 -12.68 -11.66
N LYS A 199 -6.72 -13.37 -10.88
CA LYS A 199 -6.35 -14.61 -10.18
C LYS A 199 -5.92 -15.71 -11.17
N ASP A 200 -6.71 -15.94 -12.22
CA ASP A 200 -6.42 -16.98 -13.22
C ASP A 200 -5.14 -16.68 -14.01
N ALA A 201 -4.92 -15.41 -14.36
CA ALA A 201 -3.70 -14.96 -15.03
C ALA A 201 -2.46 -15.16 -14.14
N LEU A 202 -2.54 -14.82 -12.85
CA LEU A 202 -1.47 -15.06 -11.89
C LEU A 202 -1.22 -16.55 -11.63
N MET A 203 -2.26 -17.38 -11.54
CA MET A 203 -2.11 -18.83 -11.39
C MET A 203 -1.39 -19.45 -12.60
N LYS A 204 -1.78 -19.05 -13.82
CA LYS A 204 -1.10 -19.50 -15.04
C LYS A 204 0.38 -19.11 -15.01
N PHE A 205 0.68 -17.86 -14.68
CA PHE A 205 2.06 -17.37 -14.56
C PHE A 205 2.85 -18.17 -13.51
N ALA A 206 2.27 -18.36 -12.32
CA ALA A 206 2.93 -19.02 -11.21
C ALA A 206 3.21 -20.51 -11.47
N LEU A 207 2.40 -21.15 -12.31
CA LEU A 207 2.57 -22.53 -12.78
C LEU A 207 3.49 -22.64 -14.02
N GLY A 208 4.06 -21.53 -14.49
CA GLY A 208 4.95 -21.51 -15.66
C GLY A 208 4.22 -21.74 -17.00
N LEU A 209 2.91 -21.49 -17.05
CA LEU A 209 2.13 -21.55 -18.28
C LEU A 209 2.34 -20.25 -19.07
N ASP A 210 2.64 -20.39 -20.36
CA ASP A 210 3.07 -19.37 -21.33
C ASP A 210 2.85 -17.88 -20.95
N ALA A 211 3.89 -17.24 -20.41
CA ALA A 211 3.88 -15.86 -19.92
C ALA A 211 3.51 -14.83 -20.99
N SER A 212 3.80 -15.11 -22.26
CA SER A 212 3.45 -14.22 -23.39
C SER A 212 1.94 -14.06 -23.55
N ARG A 213 1.20 -15.11 -23.22
CA ARG A 213 -0.27 -15.16 -23.28
C ARG A 213 -0.89 -14.53 -22.03
N VAL A 214 -0.22 -14.65 -20.88
CA VAL A 214 -0.67 -14.04 -19.62
C VAL A 214 -0.67 -12.51 -19.69
N LEU A 215 0.39 -11.90 -20.23
CA LEU A 215 0.42 -10.44 -20.43
C LEU A 215 -0.63 -9.95 -21.45
N GLN A 216 -0.93 -10.75 -22.47
CA GLN A 216 -2.03 -10.46 -23.41
C GLN A 216 -3.40 -10.56 -22.74
N ASP A 217 -3.63 -11.61 -21.94
CA ASP A 217 -4.85 -11.79 -21.13
C ASP A 217 -5.06 -10.58 -20.21
N PHE A 218 -3.99 -10.06 -19.58
CA PHE A 218 -4.04 -8.85 -18.77
C PHE A 218 -4.40 -7.57 -19.56
N THR A 219 -3.78 -7.36 -20.73
CA THR A 219 -4.09 -6.19 -21.57
C THR A 219 -5.49 -6.21 -22.18
N ALA A 220 -6.11 -7.40 -22.29
CA ALA A 220 -7.47 -7.56 -22.82
C ALA A 220 -8.57 -7.34 -21.77
N LEU A 221 -8.22 -7.06 -20.51
CA LEU A 221 -9.16 -6.76 -19.42
C LEU A 221 -9.55 -5.27 -19.34
N ASN A 222 -8.96 -4.41 -20.17
CA ASN A 222 -9.27 -2.98 -20.31
C ASN A 222 -10.04 -2.70 -21.60
#